data_AF-A0AAU2SJL5-F1
#
_entry.id   AF-A0AAU2SJL5-F1
#
_cell.length_a   1.000
_cell.length_b   1.000
_cell.length_c   1.000
_cell.angle_alpha   90.00
_cell.angle_beta   90.00
_cell.angle_gamma   90.00
#
_symmetry.space_group_name_H-M   'P 1'
#
loop_
_entity.id
_entity.type
_entity.pdbx_description
1 polymer ?
#
loop_
_entity_poly.entity_id
_entity_poly.type
_entity_poly.pdbx_seq_one_letter_code
_entity_poly.pdbx_strand_id
1 'polypeptide(L)'
;MALDQDGVTLPRLRPTDVARRGVIFGLLGVVPLVVATLSISGHSDRREFLAVVSGLVGVFGAGSLVVGAGFWWASAGDIRRLRDWRTITGQAASATLVGPVFLRSGLFLLVLGAAAYGLYHLVDAAPYDS
;
A
#
# COMPACT_ATOMS: atom_id res chain seq x y z
N MET A 1 -3.35 4.37 27.97
CA MET A 1 -4.08 4.72 26.73
C MET A 1 -5.37 5.38 27.15
N ALA A 2 -5.67 6.57 26.65
CA ALA A 2 -6.97 7.19 26.89
C ALA A 2 -8.01 6.55 25.93
N LEU A 3 -9.19 6.25 26.45
CA LEU A 3 -10.32 5.77 25.69
C LEU A 3 -11.40 6.87 25.64
N ASP A 4 -12.06 7.01 24.51
CA ASP A 4 -13.26 7.83 24.37
C ASP A 4 -14.46 7.18 25.07
N GLN A 5 -15.60 7.88 25.19
CA GLN A 5 -16.85 7.38 25.78
C GLN A 5 -17.34 6.08 25.11
N ASP A 6 -17.01 5.91 23.83
CA ASP A 6 -17.33 4.71 23.04
C ASP A 6 -16.26 3.60 23.14
N GLY A 7 -15.27 3.73 24.03
CA GLY A 7 -14.18 2.77 24.18
C GLY A 7 -13.15 2.81 23.04
N VAL A 8 -13.10 3.89 22.26
CA VAL A 8 -12.17 4.06 21.13
C VAL A 8 -10.83 4.61 21.60
N THR A 9 -9.72 4.03 21.11
CA THR A 9 -8.38 4.46 21.49
C THR A 9 -8.03 5.85 20.96
N LEU A 10 -7.69 6.79 21.85
CA LEU A 10 -7.17 8.12 21.49
C LEU A 10 -5.63 8.14 21.49
N PRO A 11 -4.99 8.98 20.62
CA PRO A 11 -5.58 9.83 19.60
C PRO A 11 -6.02 9.05 18.34
N ARG A 12 -7.01 9.61 17.63
CA ARG A 12 -7.48 9.11 16.33
C ARG A 12 -6.34 9.03 15.31
N LEU A 13 -6.48 8.11 14.36
CA LEU A 13 -5.45 7.86 13.34
C LEU A 13 -5.31 9.06 12.41
N ARG A 14 -4.10 9.60 12.30
CA ARG A 14 -3.79 10.67 11.35
C ARG A 14 -3.47 10.09 9.96
N PRO A 15 -3.83 10.78 8.87
CA PRO A 15 -3.55 10.32 7.52
C PRO A 15 -2.04 10.21 7.27
N THR A 16 -1.25 11.10 7.87
CA THR A 16 0.22 11.08 7.81
C THR A 16 0.82 9.82 8.41
N ASP A 17 0.30 9.34 9.55
CA ASP A 17 0.78 8.11 10.20
C ASP A 17 0.44 6.86 9.38
N VAL A 18 -0.74 6.86 8.77
CA VAL A 18 -1.19 5.80 7.84
C VAL A 18 -0.28 5.78 6.63
N ALA A 19 -0.04 6.95 6.04
CA ALA A 19 0.76 7.09 4.83
C ALA A 19 2.21 6.69 5.05
N ARG A 20 2.82 7.20 6.13
CA ARG A 20 4.20 6.88 6.50
C ARG A 20 4.41 5.38 6.66
N ARG A 21 3.49 4.66 7.31
CA ARG A 21 3.61 3.20 7.46
C ARG A 21 3.49 2.48 6.13
N GLY A 22 2.51 2.85 5.29
CA GLY A 22 2.35 2.27 3.96
C GLY A 22 3.63 2.42 3.12
N VAL A 23 4.21 3.62 3.11
CA VAL A 23 5.46 3.90 2.40
C VAL A 23 6.65 3.11 2.98
N ILE A 24 6.83 3.08 4.30
CA ILE A 24 7.92 2.33 4.93
C ILE A 24 7.85 0.86 4.57
N PHE A 25 6.68 0.22 4.68
CA PHE A 25 6.52 -1.17 4.28
C PHE A 25 6.76 -1.37 2.79
N GLY A 26 6.34 -0.42 1.94
CA GLY A 26 6.57 -0.47 0.50
C GLY A 26 8.06 -0.45 0.18
N LEU A 27 8.82 0.45 0.82
CA LEU A 27 10.27 0.54 0.70
C LEU A 27 10.97 -0.74 1.17
N LEU A 28 10.53 -1.32 2.29
CA LEU A 28 11.05 -2.62 2.74
C LEU A 28 10.74 -3.74 1.74
N GLY A 29 9.58 -3.68 1.08
CA GLY A 29 9.19 -4.60 0.02
C GLY A 29 10.04 -4.50 -1.25
N VAL A 30 10.75 -3.39 -1.48
CA VAL A 30 11.66 -3.26 -2.63
C VAL A 30 12.81 -4.26 -2.55
N VAL A 31 13.27 -4.60 -1.34
CA VAL A 31 14.36 -5.57 -1.13
C VAL A 31 14.02 -6.95 -1.74
N PRO A 32 12.92 -7.64 -1.35
CA PRO A 32 12.57 -8.91 -1.95
C PRO A 32 12.23 -8.80 -3.44
N LEU A 33 11.70 -7.65 -3.90
CA LEU A 33 11.48 -7.41 -5.33
C LEU A 33 12.81 -7.45 -6.11
N VAL A 34 13.82 -6.71 -5.65
CA VAL A 34 15.16 -6.71 -6.26
C VAL A 34 15.77 -8.11 -6.23
N VAL A 35 15.69 -8.81 -5.09
CA VAL A 35 16.20 -10.20 -4.97
C VAL A 35 15.51 -11.13 -5.98
N ALA A 36 14.19 -11.03 -6.12
CA ALA A 36 13.44 -11.83 -7.09
C ALA A 36 13.87 -11.52 -8.54
N THR A 37 14.00 -10.24 -8.90
CA THR A 37 14.47 -9.83 -10.23
C THR A 37 15.88 -10.35 -10.53
N LEU A 38 16.81 -10.26 -9.57
CA LEU A 38 18.19 -10.73 -9.76
C LEU A 38 18.28 -12.26 -9.86
N SER A 39 17.35 -12.97 -9.22
CA SER A 39 17.28 -14.44 -9.28
C SER A 39 16.80 -14.97 -10.65
N ILE A 40 16.16 -14.14 -11.46
CA ILE A 40 15.76 -14.49 -12.83
C ILE A 40 16.99 -14.36 -13.72
N SER A 41 17.34 -15.38 -14.51
CA SER A 41 18.57 -15.37 -15.32
C SER A 41 18.39 -14.64 -16.66
N GLY A 42 17.23 -14.77 -17.30
CA GLY A 42 16.94 -14.17 -18.61
C GLY A 42 16.63 -12.67 -18.54
N HIS A 43 17.22 -11.88 -19.44
CA HIS A 43 16.90 -10.45 -19.55
C HIS A 43 15.43 -10.20 -19.95
N SER A 44 14.97 -10.92 -20.98
CA SER A 44 13.57 -10.86 -21.41
C SER A 44 12.63 -11.21 -20.26
N ASP A 45 12.94 -12.27 -19.51
CA ASP A 45 12.14 -12.74 -18.38
C ASP A 45 12.12 -11.73 -17.23
N ARG A 46 13.27 -11.09 -16.93
CA ARG A 46 13.34 -9.99 -15.93
C ARG A 46 12.45 -8.84 -16.33
N ARG A 47 12.52 -8.44 -17.60
CA ARG A 47 11.73 -7.34 -18.15
C ARG A 47 10.24 -7.65 -18.10
N GLU A 48 9.84 -8.85 -18.52
CA GLU A 48 8.44 -9.29 -18.46
C GLU A 48 7.93 -9.35 -17.02
N PHE A 49 8.69 -9.96 -16.11
CA PHE A 49 8.36 -10.02 -14.69
C PHE A 49 8.13 -8.62 -14.11
N LEU A 50 9.07 -7.69 -14.33
CA LEU A 50 8.96 -6.32 -13.83
C LEU A 50 7.79 -5.55 -14.47
N ALA A 51 7.52 -5.77 -15.76
CA ALA A 51 6.36 -5.18 -16.43
C ALA A 51 5.04 -5.65 -15.80
N VAL A 52 4.87 -6.96 -15.62
CA VAL A 52 3.68 -7.55 -15.01
C VAL A 52 3.51 -7.09 -13.56
N VAL A 53 4.58 -7.14 -12.76
CA VAL A 53 4.55 -6.71 -11.37
C VAL A 53 4.21 -5.22 -11.28
N SER A 54 4.87 -4.36 -12.06
CA SER A 54 4.61 -2.92 -12.04
C SER A 54 3.16 -2.59 -12.43
N GLY A 55 2.62 -3.21 -13.47
CA GLY A 55 1.24 -3.02 -13.92
C GLY A 55 0.23 -3.53 -12.90
N LEU A 56 0.34 -4.78 -12.46
CA LEU A 56 -0.63 -5.40 -11.56
C LEU A 56 -0.62 -4.71 -10.19
N VAL A 57 0.55 -4.58 -9.57
CA VAL A 57 0.70 -3.95 -8.26
C VAL A 57 0.34 -2.47 -8.32
N GLY A 58 0.72 -1.77 -9.40
CA GLY A 58 0.36 -0.37 -9.62
C GLY A 58 -1.16 -0.15 -9.70
N VAL A 59 -1.88 -0.96 -10.49
CA VAL A 59 -3.35 -0.88 -10.62
C VAL A 59 -4.05 -1.20 -9.31
N PHE A 60 -3.66 -2.29 -8.63
CA PHE A 60 -4.24 -2.62 -7.33
C PHE A 60 -3.92 -1.55 -6.27
N GLY A 61 -2.72 -0.97 -6.30
CA GLY A 61 -2.32 0.12 -5.43
C GLY A 61 -3.16 1.37 -5.63
N ALA A 62 -3.30 1.82 -6.88
CA ALA A 62 -4.13 2.98 -7.24
C ALA A 62 -5.61 2.76 -6.90
N GLY A 63 -6.18 1.60 -7.25
CA GLY A 63 -7.56 1.25 -6.92
C GLY A 63 -7.78 1.23 -5.40
N SER A 64 -6.84 0.65 -4.65
CA SER A 64 -6.93 0.63 -3.18
C SER A 64 -6.85 2.03 -2.59
N LEU A 65 -6.04 2.92 -3.14
CA LEU A 65 -5.98 4.32 -2.71
C LEU A 65 -7.29 5.06 -2.93
N VAL A 66 -7.91 4.90 -4.11
CA VAL A 66 -9.19 5.53 -4.43
C VAL A 66 -10.28 5.04 -3.48
N VAL A 67 -10.38 3.73 -3.30
CA VAL A 67 -11.36 3.11 -2.38
C VAL A 67 -11.11 3.58 -0.94
N GLY A 68 -9.85 3.53 -0.49
CA GLY A 68 -9.46 3.95 0.85
C GLY A 68 -9.75 5.42 1.12
N ALA A 69 -9.47 6.30 0.16
CA ALA A 69 -9.79 7.72 0.25
C ALA A 69 -11.30 7.98 0.30
N GLY A 70 -12.09 7.24 -0.48
CA GLY A 70 -13.55 7.31 -0.42
C GLY A 70 -14.10 6.95 0.95
N PHE A 71 -13.65 5.84 1.54
CA PHE A 71 -14.04 5.46 2.90
C PHE A 71 -13.53 6.45 3.96
N TRP A 72 -12.33 6.99 3.78
CA TRP A 72 -11.78 8.01 4.67
C TRP A 72 -12.64 9.27 4.68
N TRP A 73 -13.04 9.75 3.50
CA TRP A 73 -13.94 10.89 3.36
C TRP A 73 -15.29 10.63 4.01
N ALA A 74 -15.88 9.45 3.75
CA ALA A 74 -17.16 9.04 4.33
C ALA A 74 -17.12 8.91 5.86
N SER A 75 -15.93 8.71 6.45
CA SER A 75 -15.76 8.56 7.90
C SER A 75 -15.78 9.89 8.67
N ALA A 76 -15.86 11.04 8.00
CA ALA A 76 -15.99 12.37 8.60
C ALA A 76 -14.97 12.68 9.73
N GLY A 77 -13.76 12.10 9.65
CA GLY A 77 -12.71 12.26 10.67
C GLY A 77 -12.82 11.34 11.89
N ASP A 78 -13.79 10.42 11.94
CA ASP A 78 -13.77 9.29 12.88
C ASP A 78 -12.99 8.13 12.28
N ILE A 79 -11.70 8.05 12.60
CA ILE A 79 -10.80 7.09 11.99
C ILE A 79 -10.14 6.26 13.07
N ARG A 80 -10.54 5.00 13.08
CA ARG A 80 -10.29 4.06 14.16
C ARG A 80 -9.14 3.14 13.79
N ARG A 81 -8.50 2.54 14.81
CA ARG A 81 -7.46 1.54 14.58
C ARG A 81 -8.13 0.19 14.41
N LEU A 82 -7.51 -0.72 13.64
CA LEU A 82 -8.01 -2.09 13.49
C LEU A 82 -8.25 -2.80 14.85
N ARG A 83 -7.48 -2.41 15.87
CA ARG A 83 -7.63 -2.91 17.25
C ARG A 83 -8.97 -2.51 17.89
N ASP A 84 -9.58 -1.41 17.45
CA ASP A 84 -10.86 -0.91 17.92
C ASP A 84 -12.04 -1.56 17.16
N TRP A 85 -11.83 -2.64 16.39
CA TRP A 85 -12.88 -3.35 15.63
C TRP A 85 -14.11 -3.70 16.49
N ARG A 86 -13.90 -4.05 17.76
CA ARG A 86 -15.00 -4.38 18.69
C ARG A 86 -15.92 -3.20 19.03
N THR A 87 -15.52 -1.97 18.68
CA THR A 87 -16.32 -0.75 18.90
C THR A 87 -17.25 -0.42 17.73
N ILE A 88 -17.25 -1.25 16.68
CA ILE A 88 -18.13 -1.09 15.51
C ILE A 88 -19.49 -1.70 15.80
N THR A 89 -20.54 -0.87 15.73
CA THR A 89 -21.93 -1.28 15.95
C THR A 89 -22.77 -1.31 14.67
N GLY A 90 -22.22 -0.93 13.50
CA GLY A 90 -22.96 -0.93 12.24
C GLY A 90 -22.10 -0.80 10.97
N GLN A 91 -22.72 -0.96 9.80
CA GLN A 91 -22.04 -0.95 8.49
C GLN A 91 -21.34 0.39 8.20
N ALA A 92 -21.98 1.52 8.49
CA ALA A 92 -21.36 2.83 8.34
C ALA A 92 -20.11 3.00 9.21
N ALA A 93 -20.12 2.42 10.43
CA ALA A 93 -18.97 2.46 11.32
C ALA A 93 -17.79 1.60 10.83
N SER A 94 -18.02 0.62 9.93
CA SER A 94 -16.94 -0.17 9.34
C SER A 94 -16.04 0.65 8.40
N ALA A 95 -16.57 1.71 7.78
CA ALA A 95 -15.82 2.63 6.93
C ALA A 95 -14.60 3.24 7.65
N THR A 96 -14.75 3.48 8.97
CA THR A 96 -13.72 4.07 9.85
C THR A 96 -12.45 3.21 9.99
N LEU A 97 -12.54 1.91 9.67
CA LEU A 97 -11.41 0.97 9.67
C LEU A 97 -10.96 0.59 8.27
N VAL A 98 -11.91 0.45 7.34
CA VAL A 98 -11.65 0.05 5.96
C VAL A 98 -10.78 1.10 5.26
N GLY A 99 -11.08 2.40 5.43
CA GLY A 99 -10.30 3.49 4.83
C GLY A 99 -8.80 3.41 5.12
N PRO A 100 -8.36 3.41 6.40
CA PRO A 100 -6.95 3.27 6.76
C PRO A 100 -6.26 2.00 6.24
N VAL A 101 -6.98 0.89 6.16
CA VAL A 101 -6.42 -0.39 5.65
C VAL A 101 -6.14 -0.26 4.17
N PHE A 102 -7.14 0.18 3.39
CA PHE A 102 -7.01 0.36 1.95
C PHE A 102 -5.96 1.42 1.59
N LEU A 103 -5.85 2.51 2.35
CA LEU A 103 -4.80 3.50 2.14
C LEU A 103 -3.39 2.94 2.40
N ARG A 104 -3.21 2.14 3.45
CA ARG A 104 -1.90 1.50 3.73
C ARG A 104 -1.51 0.52 2.65
N SER A 105 -2.43 -0.39 2.30
CA SER A 105 -2.20 -1.38 1.24
C SER A 105 -1.96 -0.68 -0.08
N GLY A 106 -2.75 0.34 -0.40
CA GLY A 106 -2.61 1.14 -1.61
C GLY A 106 -1.24 1.80 -1.73
N LEU A 107 -0.76 2.48 -0.68
CA LEU A 107 0.57 3.10 -0.68
C LEU A 107 1.71 2.09 -0.73
N PHE A 108 1.58 0.98 0.01
CA PHE A 108 2.54 -0.12 -0.04
C PHE A 108 2.71 -0.63 -1.48
N LEU A 109 1.59 -0.96 -2.13
CA LEU A 109 1.57 -1.44 -3.51
C LEU A 109 2.07 -0.36 -4.47
N LEU A 110 1.66 0.90 -4.30
CA LEU A 110 2.08 1.99 -5.18
C LEU A 110 3.61 2.16 -5.17
N VAL A 111 4.24 2.12 -3.99
CA VAL A 111 5.71 2.20 -3.85
C VAL A 111 6.38 1.01 -4.51
N LEU A 112 5.87 -0.21 -4.30
CA LEU A 112 6.39 -1.42 -4.94
C LEU A 112 6.24 -1.36 -6.47
N GLY A 113 5.09 -0.94 -6.97
CA GLY A 113 4.81 -0.80 -8.41
C GLY A 113 5.73 0.24 -9.05
N ALA A 114 5.94 1.38 -8.38
CA ALA A 114 6.87 2.42 -8.85
C ALA A 114 8.32 1.92 -8.86
N ALA A 115 8.75 1.16 -7.84
CA ALA A 115 10.06 0.56 -7.81
C ALA A 115 10.25 -0.49 -8.93
N ALA A 116 9.25 -1.35 -9.15
CA ALA A 116 9.26 -2.33 -10.24
C ALA A 116 9.31 -1.64 -11.61
N TYR A 117 8.58 -0.55 -11.79
CA TYR A 117 8.62 0.26 -13.02
C TYR A 117 9.99 0.92 -13.23
N GLY A 118 10.59 1.46 -12.18
CA GLY A 118 11.95 2.00 -12.24
C GLY A 118 12.99 0.94 -12.62
N LEU A 119 12.90 -0.24 -11.99
CA LEU A 119 13.75 -1.39 -12.32
C LEU A 119 13.52 -1.87 -13.75
N TYR A 120 12.27 -1.88 -14.24
CA TYR A 120 11.94 -2.26 -15.61
C TYR A 120 12.73 -1.41 -16.60
N HIS A 121 12.70 -0.08 -16.44
CA HIS A 121 13.44 0.83 -17.32
C HIS A 121 14.94 0.72 -17.15
N LEU A 122 15.42 0.44 -15.93
CA LEU A 122 16.84 0.20 -15.69
C LEU A 122 17.33 -1.06 -16.43
N VAL A 123 16.54 -2.13 -16.39
CA VAL A 123 16.82 -3.37 -17.11
C VAL A 123 16.74 -3.13 -18.61
N ASP A 124 15.68 -2.49 -19.10
CA ASP A 124 15.48 -2.22 -20.53
C ASP A 124 16.59 -1.35 -21.15
N ALA A 125 17.13 -0.40 -20.39
CA ALA A 125 18.20 0.48 -20.84
C ALA A 125 19.61 -0.13 -20.73
N ALA A 126 19.77 -1.29 -20.08
CA ALA A 126 21.07 -1.90 -19.90
C ALA A 126 21.59 -2.47 -21.24
N PRO A 127 22.76 -2.04 -21.74
CA PRO A 127 23.34 -2.61 -22.94
C PRO A 127 23.66 -4.08 -22.68
N TYR A 128 23.10 -4.95 -23.51
CA TYR A 128 23.48 -6.36 -23.53
C TYR A 128 24.66 -6.49 -24.50
N ASP A 129 25.87 -6.61 -23.95
CA ASP A 129 26.98 -7.22 -24.69
C ASP A 129 26.63 -8.71 -24.82
N SER A 130 26.10 -9.09 -25.98
CA SER A 130 26.02 -10.47 -26.45
C SER A 130 27.33 -10.87 -27.13
#